data_AF-A0A4U1BDC3-F1
#
_entry.id   AF-A0A4U1BDC3-F1
#
_cell.length_a   1.000
_cell.length_b   1.000
_cell.length_c   1.000
_cell.angle_alpha   90.00
_cell.angle_beta   90.00
_cell.angle_gamma   90.00
#
_symmetry.space_group_name_H-M   'P 1'
#
loop_
_entity.id
_entity.type
_entity.pdbx_description
1 polymer ?
#
loop_
_entity_poly.entity_id
_entity_poly.type
_entity_poly.pdbx_seq_one_letter_code
_entity_poly.pdbx_strand_id
1 'polypeptide(L)'
;MRALLLLLMCLPLVSQAARIQVQGVQQLSHWLGAAQPGDELRLEPGLYPGHWRIDRPLILRGQPGVTFDAGGRGTALLLAADGIELHGLTVQNWGSNLPGLDAGIRGEKGVSHILIANNSLKGDGFGIRFDEGEGFRILGNLIQGDTSRPVVARGDNIYFKGSRDAVISGNRLSGGRDGVYVETVSDMVIDANTMSHQQYPVHYMYARETVTSHNRSHHVVGGYAIMGSEGGAVLGNSVEDAVEFGILLNISSGVRVQGNRVSRIDNPDAAQVFDGEGKGIYVYGAQDNSISGNRFQQCQIGIAMALGGEGNQVFNNDFVDNLVQVRYVGEVVLEWSHRGRGNYWSSYGGWDADRDGIGDLPYRPNDALDRLFWVYPEAKFLMDSPVVGGLRWLERQMLPPQAAGITDSRPRISPVIERSNL
;
A
#
# COMPACT_ATOMS: atom_id res chain seq x y z
N MET A 1 -22.82 -50.39 -50.56
CA MET A 1 -21.73 -49.51 -50.08
C MET A 1 -22.25 -48.08 -50.01
N ARG A 2 -22.17 -47.48 -48.81
CA ARG A 2 -21.83 -46.08 -48.47
C ARG A 2 -22.62 -44.94 -49.14
N ALA A 3 -23.10 -43.90 -48.46
CA ALA A 3 -23.17 -43.54 -47.05
C ALA A 3 -24.23 -42.43 -46.92
N LEU A 4 -25.11 -42.53 -45.93
CA LEU A 4 -26.08 -41.49 -45.57
C LEU A 4 -25.34 -40.46 -44.69
N LEU A 5 -25.03 -39.28 -45.22
CA LEU A 5 -24.48 -38.17 -44.43
C LEU A 5 -25.62 -37.52 -43.64
N LEU A 6 -25.71 -37.83 -42.34
CA LEU A 6 -26.46 -37.03 -41.39
C LEU A 6 -25.66 -35.75 -41.09
N LEU A 7 -26.12 -34.63 -41.64
CA LEU A 7 -25.65 -33.30 -41.29
C LEU A 7 -26.23 -32.95 -39.91
N LEU A 8 -25.48 -33.20 -38.83
CA LEU A 8 -25.83 -32.64 -37.51
C LEU A 8 -25.68 -31.11 -37.59
N MET A 9 -26.80 -30.40 -37.64
CA MET A 9 -26.84 -28.98 -37.33
C MET A 9 -26.52 -28.81 -35.83
N CYS A 10 -25.25 -28.58 -35.50
CA CYS A 10 -24.88 -27.97 -34.23
C CYS A 10 -25.30 -26.49 -34.28
N LEU A 11 -26.56 -26.22 -33.93
CA LEU A 11 -26.98 -24.88 -33.53
C LEU A 11 -26.12 -24.50 -32.31
N PRO A 12 -25.36 -23.40 -32.34
CA PRO A 12 -24.77 -22.88 -31.12
C PRO A 12 -25.92 -22.53 -30.19
N LEU A 13 -26.07 -23.31 -29.11
CA LEU A 13 -26.85 -22.91 -27.94
C LEU A 13 -26.19 -21.65 -27.40
N VAL A 14 -26.66 -20.50 -27.87
CA VAL A 14 -26.40 -19.23 -27.21
C VAL A 14 -27.13 -19.33 -25.88
N SER A 15 -26.43 -19.80 -24.86
CA SER A 15 -26.89 -19.74 -23.47
C SER A 15 -27.10 -18.28 -23.14
N GLN A 16 -28.35 -17.81 -23.20
CA GLN A 16 -28.70 -16.50 -22.69
C GLN A 16 -28.69 -16.59 -21.18
N ALA A 17 -27.76 -15.89 -20.54
CA ALA A 17 -27.75 -15.69 -19.10
C ALA A 17 -29.12 -15.16 -18.64
N ALA A 18 -29.82 -15.92 -17.81
CA ALA A 18 -31.12 -15.53 -17.30
C ALA A 18 -30.98 -14.46 -16.21
N ARG A 19 -31.96 -13.55 -16.15
CA ARG A 19 -32.09 -12.59 -15.04
C ARG A 19 -33.22 -13.03 -14.14
N ILE A 20 -32.89 -13.38 -12.91
CA ILE A 20 -33.81 -14.02 -11.96
C ILE A 20 -33.97 -13.09 -10.76
N GLN A 21 -35.22 -12.72 -10.46
CA GLN A 21 -35.54 -11.98 -9.25
C GLN A 21 -35.64 -12.94 -8.07
N VAL A 22 -34.98 -12.63 -6.97
CA VAL A 22 -34.86 -13.48 -5.79
C VAL A 22 -35.43 -12.76 -4.57
N GLN A 23 -36.57 -13.26 -4.10
CA GLN A 23 -37.30 -12.75 -2.95
C GLN A 23 -37.03 -13.60 -1.71
N GLY A 24 -36.17 -13.09 -0.84
CA GLY A 24 -35.88 -13.71 0.45
C GLY A 24 -35.02 -14.97 0.41
N VAL A 25 -34.82 -15.54 1.59
CA VAL A 25 -33.85 -16.61 1.89
C VAL A 25 -34.15 -17.90 1.13
N GLN A 26 -35.41 -18.33 1.10
CA GLN A 26 -35.80 -19.61 0.49
C GLN A 26 -35.55 -19.61 -1.01
N GLN A 27 -35.85 -18.50 -1.70
CA GLN A 27 -35.58 -18.38 -3.13
C GLN A 27 -34.08 -18.29 -3.40
N LEU A 28 -33.31 -17.59 -2.55
CA LEU A 28 -31.86 -17.54 -2.72
C LEU A 28 -31.26 -18.95 -2.62
N SER A 29 -31.62 -19.73 -1.60
CA SER A 29 -31.15 -21.11 -1.46
C SER A 29 -31.53 -21.98 -2.67
N HIS A 30 -32.74 -21.81 -3.19
CA HIS A 30 -33.19 -22.54 -4.38
C HIS A 30 -32.37 -22.18 -5.63
N TRP A 31 -32.21 -20.89 -5.91
CA TRP A 31 -31.51 -20.44 -7.13
C TRP A 31 -30.00 -20.63 -7.05
N LEU A 32 -29.40 -20.58 -5.85
CA LEU A 32 -28.05 -21.08 -5.61
C LEU A 32 -27.93 -22.61 -5.73
N GLY A 33 -28.97 -23.36 -6.07
CA GLY A 33 -28.87 -24.76 -6.47
C GLY A 33 -29.23 -25.00 -7.94
N ALA A 34 -30.04 -24.11 -8.54
CA ALA A 34 -30.68 -24.33 -9.83
C ALA A 34 -30.19 -23.42 -10.96
N ALA A 35 -29.58 -22.26 -10.65
CA ALA A 35 -29.11 -21.31 -11.64
C ALA A 35 -28.03 -21.93 -12.54
N GLN A 36 -28.00 -21.49 -13.80
CA GLN A 36 -27.01 -21.92 -14.78
C GLN A 36 -25.78 -21.00 -14.75
N PRO A 37 -24.62 -21.50 -15.20
CA PRO A 37 -23.44 -20.66 -15.43
C PRO A 37 -23.75 -19.38 -16.20
N GLY A 38 -23.39 -18.23 -15.62
CA GLY A 38 -23.58 -16.90 -16.18
C GLY A 38 -24.89 -16.21 -15.79
N ASP A 39 -25.84 -16.89 -15.13
CA ASP A 39 -27.10 -16.27 -14.71
C ASP A 39 -26.89 -15.12 -13.72
N GLU A 40 -27.81 -14.15 -13.73
CA GLU A 40 -27.85 -13.03 -12.79
C GLU A 40 -28.99 -13.22 -11.78
N LEU A 41 -28.63 -13.39 -10.51
CA LEU A 41 -29.54 -13.40 -9.38
C LEU A 41 -29.65 -11.99 -8.79
N ARG A 42 -30.82 -11.37 -8.95
CA ARG A 42 -31.14 -10.04 -8.42
C ARG A 42 -31.89 -10.17 -7.11
N LEU A 43 -31.25 -9.76 -6.02
CA LEU A 43 -31.81 -9.87 -4.68
C LEU A 43 -32.69 -8.65 -4.37
N GLU A 44 -33.92 -8.90 -3.95
CA GLU A 44 -34.79 -7.88 -3.37
C GLU A 44 -34.31 -7.46 -1.97
N PRO A 45 -34.62 -6.23 -1.52
CA PRO A 45 -34.21 -5.74 -0.20
C PRO A 45 -34.65 -6.68 0.92
N GLY A 46 -33.75 -6.95 1.85
CA GLY A 46 -34.02 -7.89 2.94
C GLY A 46 -32.78 -8.38 3.67
N LEU A 47 -33.03 -9.06 4.78
CA LEU A 47 -32.01 -9.71 5.59
C LEU A 47 -31.86 -11.18 5.17
N TYR A 48 -30.63 -11.58 4.88
CA TYR A 48 -30.22 -12.93 4.48
C TYR A 48 -29.28 -13.51 5.54
N PRO A 49 -29.83 -14.05 6.65
CA PRO A 49 -29.02 -14.57 7.74
C PRO A 49 -28.31 -15.87 7.36
N GLY A 50 -27.12 -16.08 7.93
CA GLY A 50 -26.36 -17.32 7.83
C GLY A 50 -25.11 -17.21 6.96
N HIS A 51 -24.64 -18.37 6.49
CA HIS A 51 -23.42 -18.52 5.70
C HIS A 51 -23.78 -19.09 4.35
N TRP A 52 -23.36 -18.42 3.28
CA TRP A 52 -23.78 -18.75 1.92
C TRP A 52 -22.59 -19.21 1.09
N ARG A 53 -22.75 -20.37 0.45
CA ARG A 53 -21.79 -20.89 -0.52
C ARG A 53 -22.31 -20.61 -1.93
N ILE A 54 -21.47 -20.04 -2.77
CA ILE A 54 -21.72 -19.80 -4.19
C ILE A 54 -20.73 -20.66 -4.97
N ASP A 55 -21.20 -21.75 -5.56
CA ASP A 55 -20.39 -22.82 -6.15
C ASP A 55 -20.58 -22.96 -7.66
N ARG A 56 -21.05 -21.90 -8.31
CA ARG A 56 -21.15 -21.81 -9.77
C ARG A 56 -20.85 -20.38 -10.24
N PRO A 57 -20.34 -20.20 -11.48
CA PRO A 57 -20.13 -18.88 -12.07
C PRO A 57 -21.48 -18.18 -12.25
N LEU A 58 -21.77 -17.16 -11.45
CA LEU A 58 -23.00 -16.37 -11.55
C LEU A 58 -22.78 -14.95 -11.07
N ILE A 59 -23.72 -14.07 -11.39
CA ILE A 59 -23.75 -12.69 -10.91
C ILE A 59 -24.77 -12.60 -9.78
N LEU A 60 -24.32 -12.25 -8.58
CA LEU A 60 -25.19 -11.94 -7.44
C LEU A 60 -25.26 -10.42 -7.27
N ARG A 61 -26.43 -9.84 -7.56
CA ARG A 61 -26.66 -8.40 -7.51
C ARG A 61 -27.68 -8.03 -6.45
N GLY A 62 -27.26 -7.25 -5.46
CA GLY A 62 -28.13 -6.68 -4.44
C GLY A 62 -28.81 -5.40 -4.91
N GLN A 63 -30.12 -5.29 -4.69
CA GLN A 63 -30.78 -3.99 -4.65
C GLN A 63 -30.48 -3.27 -3.32
N PRO A 64 -30.63 -1.94 -3.24
CA PRO A 64 -30.44 -1.20 -1.99
C PRO A 64 -31.27 -1.79 -0.83
N GLY A 65 -30.60 -2.16 0.26
CA GLY A 65 -31.23 -2.79 1.43
C GLY A 65 -31.04 -4.32 1.53
N VAL A 66 -30.35 -4.96 0.58
CA VAL A 66 -29.89 -6.35 0.71
C VAL A 66 -28.75 -6.46 1.72
N THR A 67 -28.95 -7.27 2.76
CA THR A 67 -27.97 -7.49 3.83
C THR A 67 -27.74 -8.98 4.10
N PHE A 68 -26.50 -9.44 3.95
CA PHE A 68 -26.02 -10.73 4.42
C PHE A 68 -25.48 -10.58 5.84
N ASP A 69 -26.02 -11.36 6.79
CA ASP A 69 -25.63 -11.30 8.20
C ASP A 69 -25.17 -12.67 8.69
N ALA A 70 -23.88 -12.75 9.03
CA ALA A 70 -23.26 -14.01 9.48
C ALA A 70 -23.36 -14.26 10.99
N GLY A 71 -24.03 -13.37 11.76
CA GLY A 71 -24.36 -13.61 13.16
C GLY A 71 -23.18 -13.68 14.12
N GLY A 72 -22.06 -13.03 13.78
CA GLY A 72 -20.84 -12.91 14.59
C GLY A 72 -19.89 -14.12 14.52
N ARG A 73 -20.07 -15.02 13.54
CA ARG A 73 -19.25 -16.24 13.41
C ARG A 73 -19.00 -16.60 11.96
N GLY A 74 -17.93 -17.33 11.67
CA GLY A 74 -17.74 -17.93 10.35
C GLY A 74 -17.55 -16.92 9.23
N THR A 75 -17.53 -17.44 8.00
CA THR A 75 -17.52 -16.63 6.78
C THR A 75 -18.95 -16.32 6.33
N ALA A 76 -19.24 -15.09 5.87
CA ALA A 76 -20.58 -14.76 5.38
C ALA A 76 -20.84 -15.29 3.96
N LEU A 77 -19.96 -14.98 3.00
CA LEU A 77 -20.04 -15.45 1.62
C LEU A 77 -18.79 -16.26 1.25
N LEU A 78 -18.96 -17.56 0.96
CA LEU A 78 -17.90 -18.45 0.47
C LEU A 78 -18.06 -18.67 -1.04
N LEU A 79 -17.06 -18.27 -1.82
CA LEU A 79 -17.01 -18.39 -3.27
C LEU A 79 -16.22 -19.64 -3.64
N ALA A 80 -16.85 -20.57 -4.33
CA ALA A 80 -16.35 -21.92 -4.57
C ALA A 80 -16.31 -22.30 -6.05
N ALA A 81 -16.44 -21.31 -6.93
CA ALA A 81 -16.27 -21.46 -8.37
C ALA A 81 -15.63 -20.20 -8.95
N ASP A 82 -15.04 -20.35 -10.13
CA ASP A 82 -14.51 -19.23 -10.89
C ASP A 82 -15.64 -18.35 -11.44
N GLY A 83 -15.32 -17.13 -11.87
CA GLY A 83 -16.25 -16.30 -12.63
C GLY A 83 -17.47 -15.81 -11.85
N ILE A 84 -17.40 -15.79 -10.51
CA ILE A 84 -18.46 -15.24 -9.67
C ILE A 84 -18.33 -13.72 -9.61
N GLU A 85 -19.46 -13.03 -9.74
CA GLU A 85 -19.53 -11.58 -9.54
C GLU A 85 -20.47 -11.21 -8.39
N LEU A 86 -20.02 -10.33 -7.50
CA LEU A 86 -20.81 -9.80 -6.38
C LEU A 86 -20.95 -8.30 -6.50
N HIS A 87 -22.19 -7.80 -6.54
CA HIS A 87 -22.50 -6.40 -6.76
C HIS A 87 -23.49 -5.85 -5.73
N GLY A 88 -23.17 -4.70 -5.11
CA GLY A 88 -24.17 -3.93 -4.36
C GLY A 88 -24.69 -4.61 -3.09
N LEU A 89 -23.91 -5.51 -2.49
CA LEU A 89 -24.30 -6.24 -1.29
C LEU A 89 -23.87 -5.49 -0.02
N THR A 90 -24.71 -5.52 1.02
CA THR A 90 -24.23 -5.30 2.39
C THR A 90 -23.88 -6.64 3.01
N VAL A 91 -22.69 -6.78 3.58
CA VAL A 91 -22.25 -7.97 4.31
C VAL A 91 -21.80 -7.55 5.70
N GLN A 92 -22.32 -8.17 6.74
CA GLN A 92 -22.03 -7.77 8.11
C GLN A 92 -21.89 -8.95 9.06
N ASN A 93 -21.30 -8.66 10.23
CA ASN A 93 -21.25 -9.56 11.38
C ASN A 93 -20.65 -10.93 11.03
N TRP A 94 -19.58 -10.99 10.22
CA TRP A 94 -18.79 -12.22 10.10
C TRP A 94 -17.93 -12.43 11.35
N GLY A 95 -17.44 -13.65 11.54
CA GLY A 95 -16.67 -14.00 12.73
C GLY A 95 -15.28 -13.37 12.76
N SER A 96 -14.61 -13.49 13.91
CA SER A 96 -13.26 -12.96 14.13
C SER A 96 -12.19 -14.05 14.30
N ASN A 97 -12.48 -15.30 13.94
CA ASN A 97 -11.52 -16.39 14.06
C ASN A 97 -10.51 -16.34 12.90
N LEU A 98 -9.39 -15.62 13.11
CA LEU A 98 -8.35 -15.48 12.08
C LEU A 98 -7.70 -16.82 11.70
N PRO A 99 -7.34 -17.73 12.63
CA PRO A 99 -6.87 -19.08 12.26
C PRO A 99 -7.90 -19.89 11.46
N GLY A 100 -9.20 -19.71 11.75
CA GLY A 100 -10.30 -20.32 11.00
C GLY A 100 -10.62 -19.63 9.66
N LEU A 101 -9.94 -18.53 9.36
CA LEU A 101 -10.12 -17.72 8.16
C LEU A 101 -11.55 -17.16 8.04
N ASP A 102 -12.14 -16.72 9.15
CA ASP A 102 -13.44 -16.04 9.12
C ASP A 102 -13.35 -14.74 8.30
N ALA A 103 -14.27 -14.57 7.35
CA ALA A 103 -14.28 -13.41 6.46
C ALA A 103 -15.68 -12.93 6.06
N GLY A 104 -15.78 -11.67 5.63
CA GLY A 104 -16.98 -11.19 4.95
C GLY A 104 -17.20 -11.94 3.63
N ILE A 105 -16.18 -11.94 2.78
CA ILE A 105 -16.18 -12.68 1.51
C ILE A 105 -14.87 -13.47 1.40
N ARG A 106 -14.97 -14.78 1.17
CA ARG A 106 -13.81 -15.67 1.04
C ARG A 106 -13.91 -16.49 -0.24
N GLY A 107 -12.84 -16.56 -1.02
CA GLY A 107 -12.68 -17.59 -2.05
C GLY A 107 -12.20 -18.91 -1.46
N GLU A 108 -12.66 -20.04 -1.99
CA GLU A 108 -11.93 -21.30 -1.83
C GLU A 108 -10.58 -21.21 -2.53
N LYS A 109 -9.63 -21.99 -2.05
CA LYS A 109 -8.29 -22.04 -2.63
C LYS A 109 -8.37 -22.40 -4.12
N GLY A 110 -7.75 -21.60 -4.97
CA GLY A 110 -7.72 -21.85 -6.42
C GLY A 110 -8.76 -21.10 -7.26
N VAL A 111 -9.78 -20.48 -6.64
CA VAL A 111 -10.82 -19.78 -7.42
C VAL A 111 -10.28 -18.56 -8.14
N SER A 112 -10.76 -18.31 -9.34
CA SER A 112 -10.23 -17.29 -10.25
C SER A 112 -11.32 -16.49 -10.95
N HIS A 113 -10.95 -15.36 -11.56
CA HIS A 113 -11.84 -14.48 -12.33
C HIS A 113 -13.03 -13.95 -11.52
N ILE A 114 -12.79 -13.54 -10.28
CA ILE A 114 -13.83 -13.04 -9.37
C ILE A 114 -13.92 -11.51 -9.43
N LEU A 115 -15.15 -10.99 -9.53
CA LEU A 115 -15.46 -9.57 -9.42
C LEU A 115 -16.22 -9.29 -8.13
N ILE A 116 -15.71 -8.41 -7.28
CA ILE A 116 -16.39 -7.91 -6.09
C ILE A 116 -16.46 -6.39 -6.22
N ALA A 117 -17.64 -5.88 -6.54
CA ALA A 117 -17.84 -4.48 -6.88
C ALA A 117 -18.95 -3.77 -6.08
N ASN A 118 -18.65 -2.57 -5.58
CA ASN A 118 -19.63 -1.67 -4.93
C ASN A 118 -20.36 -2.31 -3.74
N ASN A 119 -19.68 -3.13 -2.95
CA ASN A 119 -20.23 -3.76 -1.75
C ASN A 119 -19.86 -2.97 -0.48
N SER A 120 -20.67 -3.11 0.56
CA SER A 120 -20.42 -2.54 1.90
C SER A 120 -20.23 -3.67 2.91
N LEU A 121 -19.03 -3.78 3.48
CA LEU A 121 -18.63 -4.86 4.38
C LEU A 121 -18.30 -4.28 5.77
N LYS A 122 -18.87 -4.85 6.84
CA LYS A 122 -18.52 -4.51 8.23
C LYS A 122 -18.39 -5.72 9.17
N GLY A 123 -17.22 -5.90 9.80
CA GLY A 123 -16.97 -7.02 10.71
C GLY A 123 -15.50 -7.17 11.10
N ASP A 124 -15.20 -8.20 11.90
CA ASP A 124 -13.96 -8.24 12.70
C ASP A 124 -12.83 -9.10 12.09
N GLY A 125 -13.19 -10.15 11.36
CA GLY A 125 -12.27 -11.02 10.64
C GLY A 125 -11.78 -10.38 9.34
N PHE A 126 -11.32 -11.19 8.38
CA PHE A 126 -10.90 -10.67 7.08
C PHE A 126 -12.09 -10.04 6.33
N GLY A 127 -11.89 -8.92 5.64
CA GLY A 127 -12.97 -8.36 4.80
C GLY A 127 -13.19 -9.22 3.56
N ILE A 128 -12.20 -9.22 2.67
CA ILE A 128 -12.15 -10.04 1.46
C ILE A 128 -10.85 -10.86 1.48
N ARG A 129 -10.94 -12.18 1.23
CA ARG A 129 -9.77 -13.07 1.24
C ARG A 129 -9.75 -14.03 0.06
N PHE A 130 -8.59 -14.14 -0.59
CA PHE A 130 -8.31 -15.15 -1.61
C PHE A 130 -6.94 -15.81 -1.40
N ASP A 131 -6.88 -17.10 -1.72
CA ASP A 131 -5.68 -17.91 -1.64
C ASP A 131 -5.50 -18.67 -2.96
N GLU A 132 -4.33 -18.52 -3.59
CA GLU A 132 -3.86 -19.26 -4.77
C GLU A 132 -4.75 -19.19 -6.02
N GLY A 133 -5.25 -18.01 -6.41
CA GLY A 133 -6.03 -17.82 -7.64
C GLY A 133 -5.52 -16.70 -8.54
N GLU A 134 -6.28 -16.38 -9.60
CA GLU A 134 -5.94 -15.28 -10.51
C GLU A 134 -7.13 -14.48 -11.06
N GLY A 135 -6.85 -13.29 -11.60
CA GLY A 135 -7.84 -12.52 -12.36
C GLY A 135 -8.89 -11.82 -11.48
N PHE A 136 -8.50 -11.30 -10.32
CA PHE A 136 -9.43 -10.69 -9.37
C PHE A 136 -9.68 -9.21 -9.68
N ARG A 137 -10.90 -8.75 -9.45
CA ARG A 137 -11.29 -7.34 -9.56
C ARG A 137 -12.06 -6.93 -8.30
N ILE A 138 -11.42 -6.16 -7.42
CA ILE A 138 -11.98 -5.70 -6.15
C ILE A 138 -12.17 -4.19 -6.24
N LEU A 139 -13.38 -3.76 -6.59
CA LEU A 139 -13.64 -2.41 -7.11
C LEU A 139 -14.67 -1.64 -6.29
N GLY A 140 -14.33 -0.43 -5.83
CA GLY A 140 -15.32 0.49 -5.25
C GLY A 140 -16.01 0.00 -3.97
N ASN A 141 -15.40 -0.93 -3.22
CA ASN A 141 -16.00 -1.47 -2.00
C ASN A 141 -15.71 -0.57 -0.80
N LEU A 142 -16.64 -0.55 0.16
CA LEU A 142 -16.45 0.00 1.50
C LEU A 142 -16.21 -1.17 2.46
N ILE A 143 -15.07 -1.20 3.13
CA ILE A 143 -14.73 -2.26 4.10
C ILE A 143 -14.32 -1.63 5.43
N GLN A 144 -15.05 -1.95 6.49
CA GLN A 144 -14.85 -1.40 7.83
C GLN A 144 -14.62 -2.52 8.85
N GLY A 145 -13.44 -2.53 9.45
CA GLY A 145 -13.12 -3.33 10.64
C GLY A 145 -13.47 -2.61 11.94
N ASP A 146 -13.06 -3.21 13.06
CA ASP A 146 -13.31 -2.68 14.41
C ASP A 146 -12.03 -2.07 15.03
N THR A 147 -11.99 -0.74 15.08
CA THR A 147 -10.88 0.02 15.66
C THR A 147 -10.79 -0.07 17.19
N SER A 148 -11.81 -0.60 17.87
CA SER A 148 -11.77 -0.80 19.33
C SER A 148 -10.91 -2.02 19.73
N ARG A 149 -10.67 -2.93 18.78
CA ARG A 149 -9.85 -4.13 18.99
C ARG A 149 -8.36 -3.80 18.86
N PRO A 150 -7.47 -4.51 19.56
CA PRO A 150 -6.03 -4.44 19.30
C PRO A 150 -5.73 -4.78 17.84
N VAL A 151 -4.77 -4.08 17.23
CA VAL A 151 -4.38 -4.23 15.80
C VAL A 151 -4.16 -5.69 15.42
N VAL A 152 -3.41 -6.45 16.24
CA VAL A 152 -3.10 -7.87 16.01
C VAL A 152 -4.31 -8.81 16.02
N ALA A 153 -5.44 -8.35 16.56
CA ALA A 153 -6.68 -9.11 16.68
C ALA A 153 -7.72 -8.78 15.61
N ARG A 154 -7.37 -7.93 14.63
CA ARG A 154 -8.20 -7.53 13.49
C ARG A 154 -7.80 -8.36 12.27
N GLY A 155 -8.77 -8.68 11.40
CA GLY A 155 -8.45 -9.16 10.07
C GLY A 155 -8.02 -8.03 9.13
N ASP A 156 -7.31 -8.40 8.07
CA ASP A 156 -6.98 -7.44 7.00
C ASP A 156 -8.24 -7.11 6.19
N ASN A 157 -8.37 -5.87 5.71
CA ASN A 157 -9.56 -5.49 4.93
C ASN A 157 -9.61 -6.28 3.62
N ILE A 158 -8.46 -6.43 2.94
CA ILE A 158 -8.28 -7.27 1.75
C ILE A 158 -7.00 -8.09 1.93
N TYR A 159 -7.08 -9.40 1.74
CA TYR A 159 -5.97 -10.34 1.87
C TYR A 159 -5.82 -11.22 0.63
N PHE A 160 -4.61 -11.28 0.09
CA PHE A 160 -4.23 -12.23 -0.96
C PHE A 160 -3.00 -13.02 -0.56
N LYS A 161 -3.03 -14.34 -0.81
CA LYS A 161 -1.85 -15.21 -0.71
C LYS A 161 -1.70 -16.04 -1.97
N GLY A 162 -0.48 -16.16 -2.48
CA GLY A 162 -0.18 -17.05 -3.62
C GLY A 162 -0.91 -16.70 -4.92
N SER A 163 -1.41 -15.47 -5.06
CA SER A 163 -2.32 -15.06 -6.14
C SER A 163 -1.64 -14.14 -7.17
N ARG A 164 -2.19 -14.06 -8.39
CA ARG A 164 -1.67 -13.19 -9.47
C ARG A 164 -2.77 -12.44 -10.24
N ASP A 165 -2.44 -11.39 -10.99
CA ASP A 165 -3.39 -10.58 -11.77
C ASP A 165 -4.62 -10.14 -10.95
N ALA A 166 -4.44 -9.22 -10.01
CA ALA A 166 -5.55 -8.59 -9.31
C ALA A 166 -5.53 -7.08 -9.49
N VAL A 167 -6.72 -6.49 -9.62
CA VAL A 167 -6.92 -5.04 -9.55
C VAL A 167 -7.75 -4.73 -8.32
N ILE A 168 -7.15 -4.05 -7.37
CA ILE A 168 -7.79 -3.54 -6.15
C ILE A 168 -7.87 -2.03 -6.29
N SER A 169 -9.03 -1.51 -6.68
CA SER A 169 -9.15 -0.09 -7.04
C SER A 169 -10.40 0.62 -6.53
N GLY A 170 -10.23 1.89 -6.15
CA GLY A 170 -11.31 2.76 -5.72
C GLY A 170 -11.99 2.35 -4.42
N ASN A 171 -11.37 1.48 -3.61
CA ASN A 171 -11.96 1.01 -2.36
C ASN A 171 -11.73 2.01 -1.22
N ARG A 172 -12.65 2.02 -0.26
CA ARG A 172 -12.52 2.76 1.01
C ARG A 172 -12.38 1.75 2.15
N LEU A 173 -11.18 1.69 2.74
CA LEU A 173 -10.81 0.66 3.72
C LEU A 173 -10.50 1.33 5.06
N SER A 174 -11.06 0.81 6.15
CA SER A 174 -10.73 1.33 7.49
C SER A 174 -10.75 0.25 8.55
N GLY A 175 -9.92 0.41 9.59
CA GLY A 175 -10.03 -0.37 10.82
C GLY A 175 -9.73 -1.87 10.70
N GLY A 176 -9.13 -2.32 9.59
CA GLY A 176 -8.48 -3.63 9.52
C GLY A 176 -7.16 -3.65 10.28
N ARG A 177 -6.48 -4.81 10.31
CA ARG A 177 -5.06 -4.85 10.66
C ARG A 177 -4.26 -4.18 9.54
N ASP A 178 -4.25 -4.75 8.34
CA ASP A 178 -3.77 -4.08 7.13
C ASP A 178 -4.94 -3.72 6.20
N GLY A 179 -4.74 -2.72 5.34
CA GLY A 179 -5.72 -2.33 4.33
C GLY A 179 -5.75 -3.36 3.20
N VAL A 180 -4.63 -3.49 2.51
CA VAL A 180 -4.38 -4.53 1.50
C VAL A 180 -3.10 -5.27 1.88
N TYR A 181 -3.24 -6.52 2.31
CA TYR A 181 -2.13 -7.42 2.58
C TYR A 181 -1.97 -8.40 1.42
N VAL A 182 -0.75 -8.51 0.90
CA VAL A 182 -0.43 -9.48 -0.16
C VAL A 182 0.82 -10.29 0.20
N GLU A 183 0.74 -11.60 0.03
CA GLU A 183 1.83 -12.53 0.34
C GLU A 183 2.11 -13.47 -0.83
N THR A 184 3.36 -13.51 -1.31
CA THR A 184 3.77 -14.38 -2.43
C THR A 184 2.87 -14.15 -3.65
N VAL A 185 2.81 -12.91 -4.14
CA VAL A 185 1.95 -12.50 -5.27
C VAL A 185 2.74 -11.97 -6.44
N SER A 186 2.12 -11.89 -7.62
CA SER A 186 2.67 -11.12 -8.75
C SER A 186 1.61 -10.37 -9.52
N ASP A 187 2.03 -9.34 -10.26
CA ASP A 187 1.20 -8.64 -11.25
C ASP A 187 -0.09 -8.05 -10.65
N MET A 188 -0.02 -7.54 -9.41
CA MET A 188 -1.14 -6.84 -8.78
C MET A 188 -1.11 -5.35 -9.10
N VAL A 189 -2.29 -4.74 -9.17
CA VAL A 189 -2.49 -3.29 -9.23
C VAL A 189 -3.36 -2.86 -8.05
N ILE A 190 -2.79 -2.08 -7.15
CA ILE A 190 -3.48 -1.49 -5.98
C ILE A 190 -3.56 0.01 -6.22
N ASP A 191 -4.68 0.49 -6.74
CA ASP A 191 -4.78 1.84 -7.29
C ASP A 191 -5.94 2.66 -6.72
N ALA A 192 -5.71 3.94 -6.40
CA ALA A 192 -6.75 4.90 -6.06
C ALA A 192 -7.65 4.50 -4.87
N ASN A 193 -7.12 3.77 -3.88
CA ASN A 193 -7.85 3.42 -2.66
C ASN A 193 -7.65 4.49 -1.57
N THR A 194 -8.66 4.66 -0.72
CA THR A 194 -8.58 5.52 0.48
C THR A 194 -8.57 4.66 1.73
N MET A 195 -7.57 4.83 2.59
CA MET A 195 -7.30 3.95 3.72
C MET A 195 -7.06 4.73 5.02
N SER A 196 -7.53 4.23 6.16
CA SER A 196 -7.23 4.83 7.46
C SER A 196 -7.34 3.85 8.63
N HIS A 197 -6.62 4.12 9.72
CA HIS A 197 -6.69 3.35 10.97
C HIS A 197 -6.26 1.88 10.83
N GLN A 198 -5.31 1.62 9.94
CA GLN A 198 -4.62 0.32 9.81
C GLN A 198 -3.21 0.38 10.42
N GLN A 199 -2.62 -0.79 10.64
CA GLN A 199 -1.18 -0.95 10.81
C GLN A 199 -0.49 -0.45 9.55
N TYR A 200 -0.73 -1.10 8.40
CA TYR A 200 -0.27 -0.63 7.11
C TYR A 200 -1.44 -0.52 6.12
N PRO A 201 -1.59 0.59 5.38
CA PRO A 201 -2.56 0.68 4.29
C PRO A 201 -2.26 -0.37 3.21
N VAL A 202 -1.00 -0.55 2.83
CA VAL A 202 -0.57 -1.60 1.90
C VAL A 202 0.66 -2.29 2.47
N HIS A 203 0.61 -3.62 2.47
CA HIS A 203 1.66 -4.47 3.04
C HIS A 203 2.01 -5.59 2.07
N TYR A 204 3.22 -5.55 1.53
CA TYR A 204 3.77 -6.60 0.67
C TYR A 204 4.67 -7.52 1.46
N MET A 205 4.45 -8.82 1.29
CA MET A 205 5.35 -9.87 1.72
C MET A 205 5.67 -10.74 0.50
N TYR A 206 6.80 -10.50 -0.15
CA TYR A 206 7.23 -11.25 -1.33
C TYR A 206 6.34 -11.04 -2.57
N ALA A 207 6.15 -9.77 -2.96
CA ALA A 207 5.46 -9.41 -4.21
C ALA A 207 6.45 -9.24 -5.37
N ARG A 208 6.00 -9.55 -6.60
CA ARG A 208 6.76 -9.30 -7.84
C ARG A 208 5.96 -8.49 -8.85
N GLU A 209 6.61 -7.58 -9.57
CA GLU A 209 6.01 -6.79 -10.66
C GLU A 209 4.64 -6.18 -10.31
N THR A 210 4.53 -5.71 -9.07
CA THR A 210 3.28 -5.28 -8.48
C THR A 210 3.32 -3.77 -8.25
N VAL A 211 2.21 -3.10 -8.57
CA VAL A 211 2.12 -1.63 -8.58
C VAL A 211 1.14 -1.14 -7.52
N THR A 212 1.61 -0.28 -6.61
CA THR A 212 0.78 0.52 -5.70
C THR A 212 0.76 1.96 -6.21
N SER A 213 -0.39 2.48 -6.62
CA SER A 213 -0.47 3.84 -7.18
C SER A 213 -1.67 4.67 -6.71
N HIS A 214 -1.47 5.98 -6.60
CA HIS A 214 -2.53 6.97 -6.31
C HIS A 214 -3.39 6.68 -5.06
N ASN A 215 -2.90 5.85 -4.13
CA ASN A 215 -3.62 5.58 -2.89
C ASN A 215 -3.45 6.76 -1.92
N ARG A 216 -4.43 6.93 -1.05
CA ARG A 216 -4.40 7.92 0.02
C ARG A 216 -4.60 7.24 1.36
N SER A 217 -3.65 7.39 2.27
CA SER A 217 -3.73 6.86 3.62
C SER A 217 -3.54 7.95 4.67
N HIS A 218 -4.27 7.85 5.78
CA HIS A 218 -4.08 8.74 6.93
C HIS A 218 -4.33 8.04 8.25
N HIS A 219 -3.68 8.49 9.33
CA HIS A 219 -3.84 7.94 10.68
C HIS A 219 -3.56 6.43 10.71
N VAL A 220 -2.36 6.05 10.29
CA VAL A 220 -1.89 4.64 10.21
C VAL A 220 -0.65 4.45 11.07
N VAL A 221 -0.34 3.22 11.47
CA VAL A 221 0.89 2.96 12.24
C VAL A 221 2.12 3.16 11.37
N GLY A 222 2.18 2.48 10.23
CA GLY A 222 3.12 2.75 9.15
C GLY A 222 2.39 2.95 7.84
N GLY A 223 3.02 3.64 6.89
CA GLY A 223 2.50 3.84 5.55
C GLY A 223 2.73 2.61 4.66
N TYR A 224 3.18 2.83 3.43
CA TYR A 224 3.31 1.75 2.45
C TYR A 224 4.52 0.85 2.76
N ALA A 225 4.27 -0.41 3.12
CA ALA A 225 5.29 -1.36 3.51
C ALA A 225 5.60 -2.36 2.38
N ILE A 226 6.80 -2.28 1.82
CA ILE A 226 7.29 -3.11 0.71
C ILE A 226 8.38 -4.03 1.23
N MET A 227 8.03 -5.29 1.55
CA MET A 227 8.96 -6.24 2.18
C MET A 227 9.27 -7.45 1.30
N GLY A 228 10.54 -7.80 1.19
CA GLY A 228 11.00 -9.01 0.47
C GLY A 228 10.60 -9.06 -1.00
N SER A 229 10.35 -7.90 -1.62
CA SER A 229 9.66 -7.78 -2.91
C SER A 229 10.60 -7.28 -4.02
N GLU A 230 10.32 -7.68 -5.27
CA GLU A 230 11.18 -7.42 -6.43
C GLU A 230 10.40 -6.76 -7.58
N GLY A 231 10.99 -5.72 -8.17
CA GLY A 231 10.41 -5.01 -9.31
C GLY A 231 9.18 -4.20 -8.94
N GLY A 232 8.33 -3.91 -9.93
CA GLY A 232 7.10 -3.13 -9.71
C GLY A 232 7.33 -1.66 -9.34
N ALA A 233 6.34 -1.04 -8.71
CA ALA A 233 6.39 0.40 -8.41
C ALA A 233 5.45 0.89 -7.30
N VAL A 234 5.88 1.94 -6.60
CA VAL A 234 5.08 2.72 -5.64
C VAL A 234 4.98 4.14 -6.19
N LEU A 235 3.85 4.50 -6.79
CA LEU A 235 3.69 5.67 -7.65
C LEU A 235 2.61 6.64 -7.18
N GLY A 236 2.95 7.90 -6.91
CA GLY A 236 1.93 8.95 -6.72
C GLY A 236 1.02 8.75 -5.51
N ASN A 237 1.42 7.94 -4.53
CA ASN A 237 0.64 7.70 -3.32
C ASN A 237 0.82 8.85 -2.32
N SER A 238 -0.14 9.01 -1.41
CA SER A 238 -0.04 9.98 -0.31
C SER A 238 -0.30 9.34 1.04
N VAL A 239 0.61 9.56 1.99
CA VAL A 239 0.43 9.18 3.40
C VAL A 239 0.65 10.38 4.31
N GLU A 240 -0.24 10.50 5.28
CA GLU A 240 -0.31 11.63 6.20
C GLU A 240 -0.60 11.13 7.62
N ASP A 241 0.03 11.71 8.64
CA ASP A 241 -0.19 11.33 10.04
C ASP A 241 0.06 9.83 10.29
N ALA A 242 1.20 9.31 9.81
CA ALA A 242 1.67 7.98 10.19
C ALA A 242 2.69 8.05 11.34
N VAL A 243 2.80 6.98 12.11
CA VAL A 243 3.64 6.95 13.32
C VAL A 243 5.09 6.56 13.00
N GLU A 244 5.29 5.38 12.42
CA GLU A 244 6.62 4.76 12.29
C GLU A 244 7.33 5.15 10.99
N PHE A 245 6.62 5.10 9.86
CA PHE A 245 7.18 5.45 8.57
C PHE A 245 6.10 5.84 7.56
N GLY A 246 6.47 6.61 6.52
CA GLY A 246 5.61 6.86 5.37
C GLY A 246 5.74 5.80 4.27
N ILE A 247 6.97 5.42 3.94
CA ILE A 247 7.28 4.32 3.01
C ILE A 247 8.39 3.47 3.62
N LEU A 248 8.23 2.15 3.62
CA LEU A 248 9.26 1.20 4.03
C LEU A 248 9.65 0.33 2.85
N LEU A 249 10.95 0.34 2.52
CA LEU A 249 11.60 -0.62 1.64
C LEU A 249 12.44 -1.56 2.51
N ASN A 250 11.98 -2.79 2.69
CA ASN A 250 12.66 -3.79 3.51
C ASN A 250 13.07 -4.99 2.64
N ILE A 251 14.38 -5.22 2.48
CA ILE A 251 14.92 -6.34 1.68
C ILE A 251 14.23 -6.42 0.30
N SER A 252 14.05 -5.27 -0.34
CA SER A 252 13.42 -5.15 -1.66
C SER A 252 14.41 -4.70 -2.71
N SER A 253 14.15 -5.06 -3.97
CA SER A 253 15.02 -4.72 -5.09
C SER A 253 14.28 -4.35 -6.36
N GLY A 254 14.87 -3.46 -7.17
CA GLY A 254 14.31 -3.06 -8.46
C GLY A 254 12.98 -2.28 -8.39
N VAL A 255 12.56 -1.83 -7.21
CA VAL A 255 11.30 -1.09 -7.02
C VAL A 255 11.48 0.36 -7.45
N ARG A 256 10.51 0.90 -8.20
CA ARG A 256 10.43 2.35 -8.50
C ARG A 256 9.53 3.06 -7.51
N VAL A 257 10.09 3.89 -6.64
CA VAL A 257 9.36 4.75 -5.70
C VAL A 257 9.35 6.17 -6.26
N GLN A 258 8.23 6.61 -6.82
CA GLN A 258 8.17 7.86 -7.58
C GLN A 258 6.91 8.69 -7.34
N GLY A 259 7.08 10.01 -7.20
CA GLY A 259 5.95 10.95 -7.14
C GLY A 259 5.11 10.87 -5.86
N ASN A 260 5.57 10.13 -4.83
CA ASN A 260 4.81 9.96 -3.60
C ASN A 260 4.90 11.19 -2.70
N ARG A 261 3.89 11.38 -1.86
CA ARG A 261 3.77 12.46 -0.90
C ARG A 261 3.66 11.88 0.50
N VAL A 262 4.64 12.18 1.33
CA VAL A 262 4.71 11.72 2.70
C VAL A 262 4.78 12.96 3.57
N SER A 263 3.85 13.09 4.51
CA SER A 263 3.83 14.23 5.41
C SER A 263 3.46 13.88 6.84
N ARG A 264 4.04 14.60 7.80
CA ARG A 264 3.70 14.48 9.24
C ARG A 264 3.88 13.05 9.75
N ILE A 265 5.10 12.57 9.64
CA ILE A 265 5.49 11.28 10.18
C ILE A 265 6.17 11.53 11.53
N ASP A 266 5.46 11.21 12.59
CA ASP A 266 5.84 11.55 13.96
C ASP A 266 5.52 10.40 14.90
N ASN A 267 6.55 9.87 15.55
CA ASN A 267 6.37 8.92 16.63
C ASN A 267 6.53 9.64 17.98
N PRO A 268 5.45 9.84 18.74
CA PRO A 268 5.52 10.51 20.04
C PRO A 268 6.31 9.68 21.08
N ASP A 269 6.40 8.37 20.90
CA ASP A 269 7.09 7.45 21.81
C ASP A 269 8.54 7.17 21.38
N ALA A 270 9.07 7.92 20.40
CA ALA A 270 10.40 7.70 19.84
C ALA A 270 11.54 7.68 20.87
N ALA A 271 11.41 8.43 21.98
CA ALA A 271 12.43 8.46 23.03
C ALA A 271 12.55 7.14 23.82
N GLN A 272 11.55 6.27 23.75
CA GLN A 272 11.51 5.00 24.49
C GLN A 272 12.10 3.83 23.69
N VAL A 273 12.30 4.01 22.38
CA VAL A 273 12.71 2.94 21.45
C VAL A 273 13.92 3.40 20.66
N PHE A 274 14.98 2.59 20.66
CA PHE A 274 16.14 2.87 19.81
C PHE A 274 15.72 2.87 18.33
N ASP A 275 16.10 3.92 17.58
CA ASP A 275 15.64 4.16 16.21
C ASP A 275 14.10 4.26 16.09
N GLY A 276 13.42 4.72 17.14
CA GLY A 276 11.96 4.82 17.21
C GLY A 276 11.35 6.00 16.44
N GLU A 277 12.13 6.97 15.98
CA GLU A 277 11.61 8.15 15.29
C GLU A 277 10.86 7.80 13.99
N GLY A 278 9.81 8.57 13.70
CA GLY A 278 9.00 8.49 12.48
C GLY A 278 9.78 8.89 11.23
N LYS A 279 9.83 8.00 10.24
CA LYS A 279 10.66 8.13 9.03
C LYS A 279 9.83 8.41 7.78
N GLY A 280 10.09 9.47 7.03
CA GLY A 280 9.43 9.74 5.76
C GLY A 280 9.55 8.56 4.80
N ILE A 281 10.79 8.12 4.57
CA ILE A 281 11.10 6.83 3.97
C ILE A 281 12.16 6.08 4.77
N TYR A 282 11.95 4.78 4.96
CA TYR A 282 12.90 3.88 5.59
C TYR A 282 13.39 2.83 4.58
N VAL A 283 14.69 2.81 4.31
CA VAL A 283 15.38 1.83 3.48
C VAL A 283 16.19 0.91 4.39
N TYR A 284 15.81 -0.36 4.44
CA TYR A 284 16.42 -1.36 5.33
C TYR A 284 16.78 -2.61 4.55
N GLY A 285 18.07 -2.81 4.26
CA GLY A 285 18.53 -3.97 3.48
C GLY A 285 18.00 -4.05 2.04
N ALA A 286 17.38 -2.98 1.53
CA ALA A 286 16.84 -2.91 0.18
C ALA A 286 17.91 -2.33 -0.78
N GLN A 287 18.02 -2.84 -2.01
CA GLN A 287 19.09 -2.51 -2.95
C GLN A 287 18.55 -2.27 -4.36
N ASP A 288 19.28 -1.55 -5.21
CA ASP A 288 18.93 -1.35 -6.63
C ASP A 288 17.52 -0.77 -6.89
N ASN A 289 16.97 -0.03 -5.94
CA ASN A 289 15.70 0.69 -6.11
C ASN A 289 15.95 2.11 -6.63
N SER A 290 14.94 2.68 -7.28
CA SER A 290 14.96 4.08 -7.72
C SER A 290 13.95 4.90 -6.92
N ILE A 291 14.44 5.88 -6.16
CA ILE A 291 13.65 6.75 -5.30
C ILE A 291 13.76 8.16 -5.86
N SER A 292 12.74 8.62 -6.59
CA SER A 292 12.80 9.92 -7.26
C SER A 292 11.49 10.68 -7.36
N GLY A 293 11.54 12.02 -7.37
CA GLY A 293 10.35 12.85 -7.53
C GLY A 293 9.37 12.76 -6.35
N ASN A 294 9.78 12.22 -5.20
CA ASN A 294 8.93 12.13 -4.01
C ASN A 294 9.09 13.38 -3.14
N ARG A 295 8.07 13.67 -2.33
CA ARG A 295 8.10 14.74 -1.33
C ARG A 295 7.96 14.13 0.06
N PHE A 296 8.98 14.30 0.89
CA PHE A 296 9.01 13.88 2.30
C PHE A 296 9.07 15.12 3.17
N GLN A 297 7.96 15.44 3.83
CA GLN A 297 7.77 16.71 4.52
C GLN A 297 7.36 16.54 5.98
N GLN A 298 7.85 17.41 6.87
CA GLN A 298 7.43 17.43 8.28
C GLN A 298 7.55 16.05 8.95
N CYS A 299 8.59 15.29 8.62
CA CYS A 299 8.89 14.01 9.25
C CYS A 299 9.93 14.22 10.37
N GLN A 300 9.92 13.40 11.42
CA GLN A 300 11.02 13.39 12.39
C GLN A 300 12.35 13.05 11.68
N ILE A 301 12.32 12.13 10.70
CA ILE A 301 13.43 11.87 9.79
C ILE A 301 12.92 11.89 8.35
N GLY A 302 13.56 12.62 7.43
CA GLY A 302 13.19 12.62 6.01
C GLY A 302 13.42 11.26 5.34
N ILE A 303 14.67 10.80 5.33
CA ILE A 303 15.07 9.47 4.86
C ILE A 303 16.00 8.79 5.87
N ALA A 304 15.66 7.56 6.24
CA ALA A 304 16.52 6.68 7.02
C ALA A 304 17.02 5.51 6.14
N MET A 305 18.30 5.20 6.21
CA MET A 305 18.93 4.11 5.47
C MET A 305 19.87 3.31 6.38
N ALA A 306 19.66 1.99 6.42
CA ALA A 306 20.46 1.06 7.22
C ALA A 306 20.65 -0.29 6.53
N LEU A 307 21.64 -1.05 7.00
CA LEU A 307 21.95 -2.42 6.59
C LEU A 307 22.17 -2.63 5.08
N GLY A 308 23.04 -1.83 4.45
CA GLY A 308 23.48 -2.10 3.07
C GLY A 308 22.53 -1.58 1.98
N GLY A 309 21.81 -0.49 2.25
CA GLY A 309 20.95 0.21 1.27
C GLY A 309 21.69 1.02 0.20
N GLU A 310 22.94 0.68 -0.09
CA GLU A 310 23.90 1.55 -0.78
C GLU A 310 23.74 1.53 -2.32
N GLY A 311 23.09 0.49 -2.87
CA GLY A 311 22.79 0.38 -4.31
C GLY A 311 21.58 1.20 -4.79
N ASN A 312 20.89 1.91 -3.90
CA ASN A 312 19.69 2.67 -4.28
C ASN A 312 20.05 4.02 -4.91
N GLN A 313 19.28 4.42 -5.92
CA GLN A 313 19.38 5.74 -6.52
C GLN A 313 18.39 6.70 -5.86
N VAL A 314 18.88 7.78 -5.23
CA VAL A 314 18.07 8.79 -4.55
C VAL A 314 18.31 10.16 -5.19
N PHE A 315 17.37 10.65 -5.99
CA PHE A 315 17.54 11.91 -6.73
C PHE A 315 16.19 12.58 -7.05
N ASN A 316 16.16 13.88 -7.33
CA ASN A 316 14.94 14.64 -7.64
C ASN A 316 13.84 14.54 -6.55
N ASN A 317 14.16 14.18 -5.30
CA ASN A 317 13.18 14.23 -4.21
C ASN A 317 13.20 15.61 -3.53
N ASP A 318 12.12 15.95 -2.84
CA ASP A 318 11.97 17.14 -2.02
C ASP A 318 11.92 16.71 -0.54
N PHE A 319 12.95 17.04 0.23
CA PHE A 319 13.00 16.83 1.67
C PHE A 319 12.77 18.16 2.38
N VAL A 320 11.56 18.34 2.94
CA VAL A 320 11.05 19.66 3.36
C VAL A 320 10.70 19.67 4.83
N ASP A 321 11.33 20.55 5.61
CA ASP A 321 11.01 20.81 7.03
C ASP A 321 10.96 19.53 7.88
N ASN A 322 11.86 18.58 7.60
CA ASN A 322 12.09 17.42 8.44
C ASN A 322 13.01 17.80 9.60
N LEU A 323 12.79 17.23 10.79
CA LEU A 323 13.63 17.51 11.96
C LEU A 323 15.08 17.05 11.72
N VAL A 324 15.24 15.85 11.14
CA VAL A 324 16.51 15.35 10.61
C VAL A 324 16.30 15.00 9.14
N GLN A 325 17.06 15.59 8.22
CA GLN A 325 16.86 15.31 6.80
C GLN A 325 17.22 13.87 6.43
N VAL A 326 18.37 13.40 6.93
CA VAL A 326 18.87 12.08 6.62
C VAL A 326 19.42 11.40 7.85
N ARG A 327 19.21 10.09 7.91
CA ARG A 327 19.81 9.14 8.85
C ARG A 327 20.45 8.04 8.02
N TYR A 328 21.77 7.92 8.06
CA TYR A 328 22.49 6.89 7.32
C TYR A 328 23.45 6.11 8.23
N VAL A 329 23.28 4.79 8.24
CA VAL A 329 24.15 3.85 8.93
C VAL A 329 24.84 2.97 7.89
N GLY A 330 26.07 3.35 7.53
CA GLY A 330 26.92 2.61 6.60
C GLY A 330 28.35 3.15 6.55
N GLU A 331 29.20 2.50 5.75
CA GLU A 331 30.66 2.68 5.78
C GLU A 331 31.23 3.32 4.51
N VAL A 332 30.38 3.67 3.55
CA VAL A 332 30.80 4.25 2.26
C VAL A 332 30.24 5.66 2.07
N VAL A 333 30.79 6.38 1.09
CA VAL A 333 30.20 7.64 0.62
C VAL A 333 29.23 7.34 -0.51
N LEU A 334 27.99 7.78 -0.37
CA LEU A 334 26.94 7.64 -1.37
C LEU A 334 26.72 8.94 -2.15
N GLU A 335 26.57 8.84 -3.47
CA GLU A 335 26.20 9.96 -4.33
C GLU A 335 24.69 9.98 -4.57
N TRP A 336 24.02 11.03 -4.10
CA TRP A 336 22.58 11.24 -4.21
C TRP A 336 22.23 12.34 -5.23
N SER A 337 22.97 12.34 -6.34
CA SER A 337 22.58 13.01 -7.58
C SER A 337 22.69 12.07 -8.76
N HIS A 338 21.87 12.31 -9.78
CA HIS A 338 21.84 11.49 -10.98
C HIS A 338 21.73 12.37 -12.22
N ARG A 339 22.61 12.14 -13.21
CA ARG A 339 22.65 12.89 -14.49
C ARG A 339 22.61 14.42 -14.29
N GLY A 340 23.41 14.92 -13.34
CA GLY A 340 23.56 16.35 -13.09
C GLY A 340 22.47 16.97 -12.23
N ARG A 341 21.54 16.19 -11.65
CA ARG A 341 20.47 16.71 -10.77
C ARG A 341 20.34 15.88 -9.50
N GLY A 342 20.28 16.56 -8.36
CA GLY A 342 20.12 15.97 -7.03
C GLY A 342 18.74 16.20 -6.43
N ASN A 343 18.70 16.20 -5.10
CA ASN A 343 17.50 16.40 -4.31
C ASN A 343 17.39 17.86 -3.86
N TYR A 344 16.19 18.27 -3.47
CA TYR A 344 15.97 19.51 -2.75
C TYR A 344 15.96 19.22 -1.25
N TRP A 345 16.62 20.08 -0.48
CA TRP A 345 16.72 19.98 0.97
C TRP A 345 16.40 21.34 1.57
N SER A 346 15.38 21.44 2.44
CA SER A 346 15.04 22.74 3.06
C SER A 346 16.13 23.28 3.99
N SER A 347 17.08 22.43 4.41
CA SER A 347 18.27 22.80 5.19
C SER A 347 19.48 23.16 4.33
N TYR A 348 19.38 23.08 3.00
CA TYR A 348 20.47 23.48 2.11
C TYR A 348 20.61 25.01 2.10
N GLY A 349 21.74 25.49 2.63
CA GLY A 349 22.08 26.91 2.69
C GLY A 349 23.16 27.34 1.70
N GLY A 350 23.34 26.61 0.59
CA GLY A 350 24.25 27.00 -0.48
C GLY A 350 23.66 28.08 -1.39
N TRP A 351 24.38 28.42 -2.45
CA TRP A 351 23.97 29.41 -3.44
C TRP A 351 24.09 28.84 -4.85
N ASP A 352 23.49 29.55 -5.80
CA ASP A 352 23.47 29.25 -7.23
C ASP A 352 23.83 30.54 -7.98
N ALA A 353 25.11 30.68 -8.30
CA ALA A 353 25.66 31.90 -8.89
C ALA A 353 25.38 32.00 -10.40
N ASP A 354 25.32 30.86 -11.10
CA ASP A 354 25.08 30.81 -12.55
C ASP A 354 23.58 30.73 -12.92
N ARG A 355 22.70 30.55 -11.92
CA ARG A 355 21.24 30.54 -11.99
C ARG A 355 20.68 29.37 -12.80
N ASP A 356 21.35 28.21 -12.75
CA ASP A 356 20.88 27.00 -13.41
C ASP A 356 19.86 26.19 -12.58
N GLY A 357 19.58 26.63 -11.34
CA GLY A 357 18.67 25.99 -10.39
C GLY A 357 19.31 24.86 -9.56
N ILE A 358 20.61 24.64 -9.71
CA ILE A 358 21.44 23.71 -8.96
C ILE A 358 22.40 24.51 -8.08
N GLY A 359 22.64 24.02 -6.87
CA GLY A 359 23.59 24.65 -5.96
C GLY A 359 25.03 24.41 -6.37
N ASP A 360 25.85 25.47 -6.29
CA ASP A 360 27.29 25.44 -6.59
C ASP A 360 28.10 24.64 -5.57
N LEU A 361 27.53 24.40 -4.39
CA LEU A 361 28.15 23.62 -3.31
C LEU A 361 27.44 22.27 -3.13
N PRO A 362 28.19 21.15 -3.03
CA PRO A 362 27.61 19.88 -2.64
C PRO A 362 26.91 19.96 -1.27
N TYR A 363 25.80 19.24 -1.13
CA TYR A 363 25.15 19.04 0.16
C TYR A 363 25.61 17.71 0.77
N ARG A 364 26.01 17.74 2.04
CA ARG A 364 26.53 16.58 2.78
C ARG A 364 25.75 16.39 4.08
N PRO A 365 24.57 15.74 4.05
CA PRO A 365 23.82 15.44 5.26
C PRO A 365 24.47 14.28 6.04
N ASN A 366 24.41 14.32 7.38
CA ASN A 366 25.15 13.43 8.29
C ASN A 366 26.65 13.76 8.40
N ASP A 367 26.96 15.03 8.64
CA ASP A 367 28.33 15.47 8.93
C ASP A 367 28.81 14.96 10.31
N ALA A 368 30.06 15.28 10.68
CA ALA A 368 30.63 14.82 11.95
C ALA A 368 29.86 15.36 13.17
N LEU A 369 29.23 16.53 13.05
CA LEU A 369 28.40 17.11 14.11
C LEU A 369 27.06 16.40 14.21
N ASP A 370 26.44 16.03 13.09
CA ASP A 370 25.26 15.18 13.09
C ASP A 370 25.59 13.88 13.83
N ARG A 371 26.68 13.18 13.46
CA ARG A 371 27.13 11.97 14.19
C ARG A 371 27.37 12.21 15.69
N LEU A 372 27.87 13.37 16.09
CA LEU A 372 28.04 13.72 17.49
C LEU A 372 26.69 13.80 18.22
N PHE A 373 25.69 14.50 17.64
CA PHE A 373 24.34 14.59 18.22
C PHE A 373 23.58 13.27 18.23
N TRP A 374 24.03 12.33 17.41
CA TRP A 374 23.56 10.96 17.42
C TRP A 374 24.14 10.16 18.58
N VAL A 375 25.44 10.26 18.82
CA VAL A 375 26.11 9.61 19.96
C VAL A 375 25.66 10.25 21.28
N TYR A 376 25.34 11.55 21.28
CA TYR A 376 24.88 12.32 22.43
C TYR A 376 23.53 13.00 22.15
N PRO A 377 22.41 12.27 22.23
CA PRO A 377 21.07 12.80 21.96
C PRO A 377 20.68 13.98 22.86
N GLU A 378 21.25 14.07 24.06
CA GLU A 378 21.00 15.17 25.00
C GLU A 378 21.50 16.51 24.48
N ALA A 379 22.41 16.51 23.50
CA ALA A 379 22.94 17.72 22.88
C ALA A 379 22.09 18.21 21.69
N LYS A 380 21.02 17.50 21.29
CA LYS A 380 20.17 17.89 20.15
C LYS A 380 19.55 19.29 20.29
N PHE A 381 19.32 19.79 21.51
CA PHE A 381 18.80 21.15 21.72
C PHE A 381 19.76 22.25 21.22
N LEU A 382 21.04 21.93 20.99
CA LEU A 382 22.04 22.84 20.46
C LEU A 382 22.05 22.93 18.93
N MET A 383 21.29 22.09 18.21
CA MET A 383 21.34 22.04 16.74
C MET A 383 21.05 23.39 16.08
N ASP A 384 20.14 24.16 16.65
CA ASP A 384 19.78 25.51 16.16
C ASP A 384 20.61 26.63 16.80
N SER A 385 21.64 26.29 17.59
CA SER A 385 22.48 27.29 18.24
C SER A 385 23.44 27.97 17.24
N PRO A 386 23.76 29.26 17.45
CA PRO A 386 24.74 29.98 16.62
C PRO A 386 26.12 29.29 16.56
N VAL A 387 26.51 28.56 17.61
CA VAL A 387 27.78 27.83 17.68
C VAL A 387 27.81 26.68 16.68
N VAL A 388 26.75 25.87 16.62
CA VAL A 388 26.63 24.78 15.64
C VAL A 388 26.58 25.33 14.22
N GLY A 389 25.87 26.43 13.99
CA GLY A 389 25.87 27.13 12.70
C GLY A 389 27.27 27.57 12.26
N GLY A 390 28.07 28.12 13.18
CA GLY A 390 29.46 28.54 12.92
C GLY A 390 30.40 27.37 12.63
N LEU A 391 30.30 26.27 13.40
CA LEU A 391 31.10 25.06 13.16
C LEU A 391 30.78 24.43 11.80
N ARG A 392 29.49 24.32 11.44
CA ARG A 392 29.06 23.85 10.11
C ARG A 392 29.54 24.77 8.99
N TRP A 393 29.58 26.08 9.20
CA TRP A 393 30.15 27.02 8.21
C TRP A 393 31.65 26.76 8.00
N LEU A 394 32.42 26.58 9.09
CA LEU A 394 33.86 26.30 9.01
C LEU A 394 34.16 24.96 8.33
N GLU A 395 33.45 23.88 8.71
CA GLU A 395 33.60 22.56 8.09
C GLU A 395 33.36 22.60 6.58
N ARG A 396 32.35 23.38 6.14
CA ARG A 396 32.05 23.60 4.71
C ARG A 396 33.17 24.33 3.96
N GLN A 397 33.95 25.20 4.60
CA GLN A 397 35.09 25.85 3.94
C GLN A 397 36.26 24.89 3.75
N MET A 398 36.40 23.90 4.64
CA MET A 398 37.53 22.98 4.65
C MET A 398 37.31 21.72 3.81
N LEU A 399 36.04 21.37 3.50
CA LEU A 399 35.63 20.18 2.73
C LEU A 399 36.50 18.94 3.00
N PRO A 400 36.70 18.53 4.27
CA PRO A 400 37.56 17.39 4.56
C PRO A 400 37.02 16.11 3.87
N PRO A 401 37.90 15.15 3.54
CA PRO A 401 37.48 13.87 2.98
C PRO A 401 36.51 13.16 3.93
N GLN A 402 35.36 12.73 3.43
CA GLN A 402 34.44 11.88 4.19
C GLN A 402 34.87 10.42 4.08
N ALA A 403 35.01 9.74 5.22
CA ALA A 403 35.25 8.31 5.25
C ALA A 403 33.98 7.50 4.92
N ALA A 404 32.80 8.03 5.30
CA ALA A 404 31.48 7.48 5.00
C ALA A 404 30.45 8.61 5.12
N GLY A 405 29.32 8.52 4.43
CA GLY A 405 28.27 9.53 4.47
C GLY A 405 27.50 9.65 3.17
N ILE A 406 26.76 10.74 3.03
CA ILE A 406 26.03 11.06 1.81
C ILE A 406 26.57 12.36 1.26
N THR A 407 26.74 12.39 -0.05
CA THR A 407 26.99 13.60 -0.83
C THR A 407 25.92 13.70 -1.90
N ASP A 408 25.21 14.83 -1.94
CA ASP A 408 24.44 15.27 -3.09
C ASP A 408 25.28 16.34 -3.78
N SER A 409 25.92 15.97 -4.89
CA SER A 409 26.82 16.87 -5.62
C SER A 409 26.09 17.94 -6.45
N ARG A 410 24.77 17.82 -6.61
CA ARG A 410 23.94 18.69 -7.46
C ARG A 410 22.62 19.04 -6.78
N PRO A 411 22.64 19.57 -5.54
CA PRO A 411 21.43 19.84 -4.80
C PRO A 411 20.59 20.89 -5.53
N ARG A 412 19.27 20.76 -5.53
CA ARG A 412 18.37 21.73 -6.16
C ARG A 412 18.12 22.91 -5.22
N ILE A 413 18.05 24.13 -5.77
CA ILE A 413 17.78 25.36 -5.00
C ILE A 413 16.32 25.51 -4.60
N SER A 414 15.41 24.93 -5.37
CA SER A 414 13.97 24.99 -5.14
C SER A 414 13.33 23.61 -5.20
N PRO A 415 12.22 23.38 -4.46
CA PRO A 415 11.45 22.15 -4.57
C PRO A 415 10.84 22.01 -5.97
N VAL A 416 10.34 20.82 -6.32
CA VAL A 416 9.56 20.65 -7.54
C VAL A 416 8.30 21.52 -7.44
N ILE A 417 8.12 22.46 -8.38
CA ILE A 417 6.90 23.25 -8.45
C ILE A 417 5.75 22.32 -8.83
N GLU A 418 4.78 22.20 -7.93
CA GLU A 418 3.55 21.48 -8.22
C GLU A 418 2.74 22.28 -9.23
N ARG A 419 2.52 21.72 -10.42
CA ARG A 419 1.42 22.17 -11.25
C ARG A 419 0.14 21.74 -10.54
N SER A 420 -0.42 22.63 -9.73
CA SER A 420 -1.80 22.52 -9.29
C SER A 420 -2.66 22.44 -10.54
N ASN A 421 -3.33 21.31 -10.77
CA ASN A 421 -4.42 21.26 -11.73
C ASN A 421 -5.50 22.22 -11.20
N LEU A 422 -5.61 23.37 -11.87
CA LEU A 422 -6.75 24.28 -11.74
C LEU A 422 -8.03 23.60 -12.22
#